data_AF-A0A7C5KXP5-F1
#
_entry.id   AF-A0A7C5KXP5-F1
#
_cell.length_a   1.000
_cell.length_b   1.000
_cell.length_c   1.000
_cell.angle_alpha   90.00
_cell.angle_beta   90.00
_cell.angle_gamma   90.00
#
_symmetry.space_group_name_H-M   'P 1'
#
loop_
_entity.id
_entity.type
_entity.pdbx_description
1 polymer ?
#
loop_
_entity_poly.entity_id
_entity_poly.type
_entity_poly.pdbx_seq_one_letter_code
_entity_poly.pdbx_strand_id
1 'polypeptide(L)'
;MKKPSIRKFANSLILLAAALRFYRLGAQSLWSDEGNSLALAQAGFAEIAARTAFDIHPPFYYWLLKIWLALFGSSEFAARSLSAMLGVLLVALVFRLGARFFGPKAGAAAAFMAAISPFQVYYAQEARMYMLLAALSSFLFLVSGFLFYQSPPKTRNLKPKTQNLKLAYVIIATLGLYTHYAFPVVLLVINLTAMAALWSNKRRLWRWLALQLVPLALYLPWLPIAWRQVTTWPSLIVEASPAHIALTLLRQLSLGPPGAAISNWWLLGFGAVAVGYLSFVILAFSVQR
;
A
#
# COMPACT_ATOMS: atom_id res chain seq x y z
N MET A 1 -7.88 12.70 31.06
CA MET A 1 -6.63 11.90 31.14
C MET A 1 -6.95 10.39 30.98
N LYS A 2 -6.78 9.78 29.79
CA LYS A 2 -6.78 8.31 29.53
C LYS A 2 -6.09 7.95 28.18
N LYS A 3 -4.93 8.54 27.87
CA LYS A 3 -4.19 8.34 26.59
C LYS A 3 -2.88 7.49 26.64
N PRO A 4 -2.25 7.14 27.78
CA PRO A 4 -0.97 6.43 27.74
C PRO A 4 -1.05 4.96 27.29
N SER A 5 -2.16 4.25 27.53
CA SER A 5 -2.23 2.81 27.19
C SER A 5 -2.28 2.53 25.68
N ILE A 6 -3.04 3.33 24.92
CA ILE A 6 -3.18 3.11 23.47
C ILE A 6 -1.89 3.39 22.70
N ARG A 7 -1.08 4.35 23.15
CA ARG A 7 0.23 4.63 22.54
C ARG A 7 1.21 3.50 22.82
N LYS A 8 1.26 3.01 24.06
CA LYS A 8 2.08 1.84 24.42
C LYS A 8 1.67 0.61 23.60
N PHE A 9 0.36 0.38 23.44
CA PHE A 9 -0.15 -0.70 22.61
C PHE A 9 0.20 -0.53 21.13
N ALA A 10 0.04 0.67 20.56
CA ALA A 10 0.46 0.94 19.18
C ALA A 10 1.97 0.68 18.99
N ASN A 11 2.80 1.08 19.94
CA ASN A 11 4.25 0.81 19.89
C ASN A 11 4.54 -0.69 19.95
N SER A 12 3.85 -1.47 20.80
CA SER A 12 4.03 -2.93 20.82
C SER A 12 3.62 -3.58 19.50
N LEU A 13 2.63 -3.03 18.79
CA LEU A 13 2.27 -3.52 17.45
C LEU A 13 3.35 -3.22 16.41
N ILE A 14 4.04 -2.08 16.50
CA ILE A 14 5.18 -1.78 15.63
C ILE A 14 6.35 -2.72 15.91
N LEU A 15 6.64 -3.00 17.18
CA LEU A 15 7.68 -3.97 17.57
C LEU A 15 7.33 -5.38 17.10
N LEU A 16 6.07 -5.81 17.26
CA LEU A 16 5.59 -7.09 16.72
C LEU A 16 5.74 -7.14 15.20
N ALA A 17 5.34 -6.08 14.49
CA ALA A 17 5.47 -5.99 13.05
C ALA A 17 6.94 -6.11 12.61
N ALA A 18 7.85 -5.41 13.28
CA ALA A 18 9.28 -5.48 13.01
C ALA A 18 9.84 -6.88 13.29
N ALA A 19 9.50 -7.49 14.43
CA ALA A 19 9.93 -8.84 14.76
C ALA A 19 9.51 -9.84 13.68
N LEU A 20 8.24 -9.84 13.27
CA LEU A 20 7.74 -10.75 12.25
C LEU A 20 8.34 -10.50 10.87
N ARG A 21 8.55 -9.24 10.47
CA ARG A 21 9.07 -8.88 9.14
C ARG A 21 10.57 -9.12 9.02
N PHE A 22 11.33 -8.96 10.10
CA PHE A 22 12.78 -9.18 10.09
C PHE A 22 13.20 -10.59 10.53
N TYR A 23 12.27 -11.42 11.02
CA TYR A 23 12.57 -12.79 11.42
C TYR A 23 13.12 -13.60 10.24
N ARG A 24 14.37 -14.06 10.36
CA ARG A 24 15.07 -14.88 9.35
C ARG A 24 15.11 -14.28 7.95
N LEU A 25 15.12 -12.94 7.85
CA LEU A 25 15.01 -12.21 6.58
C LEU A 25 16.06 -12.59 5.51
N GLY A 26 17.28 -12.91 5.93
CA GLY A 26 18.37 -13.35 5.05
C GLY A 26 18.57 -14.86 4.98
N ALA A 27 17.68 -15.68 5.55
CA ALA A 27 17.92 -17.11 5.70
C ALA A 27 17.71 -17.94 4.42
N GLN A 28 16.98 -17.39 3.44
CA GLN A 28 16.73 -18.04 2.15
C GLN A 28 17.48 -17.29 1.04
N SER A 29 18.00 -18.03 0.06
CA SER A 29 18.53 -17.44 -1.18
C SER A 29 17.44 -16.64 -1.91
N LEU A 30 17.86 -15.73 -2.79
CA LEU A 30 16.94 -14.99 -3.65
C LEU A 30 16.33 -15.92 -4.69
N TRP A 31 15.01 -15.82 -4.88
CA TRP A 31 14.37 -16.48 -6.02
C TRP A 31 14.47 -15.60 -7.27
N SER A 32 14.05 -16.13 -8.42
CA SER A 32 14.27 -15.54 -9.75
C SER A 32 13.92 -14.05 -9.83
N ASP A 33 12.75 -13.66 -9.34
CA ASP A 33 12.25 -12.27 -9.40
C ASP A 33 13.04 -11.31 -8.50
N GLU A 34 13.48 -11.76 -7.33
CA GLU A 34 14.34 -10.98 -6.45
C GLU A 34 15.73 -10.83 -7.07
N GLY A 35 16.30 -11.91 -7.61
CA GLY A 35 17.58 -11.88 -8.31
C GLY A 35 17.56 -10.87 -9.47
N ASN A 36 16.49 -10.85 -10.27
CA ASN A 36 16.29 -9.86 -11.32
C ASN A 36 16.22 -8.43 -10.76
N SER A 37 15.54 -8.24 -9.63
CA SER A 37 15.43 -6.92 -8.97
C SER A 37 16.79 -6.40 -8.51
N LEU A 38 17.63 -7.25 -7.93
CA LEU A 38 18.99 -6.89 -7.52
C LEU A 38 19.91 -6.63 -8.72
N ALA A 39 19.88 -7.51 -9.74
CA ALA A 39 20.68 -7.34 -10.95
C ALA A 39 20.34 -6.02 -11.66
N LEU A 40 19.06 -5.68 -11.74
CA LEU A 40 18.61 -4.41 -12.30
C LEU A 40 19.07 -3.22 -11.45
N ALA A 41 19.00 -3.31 -10.12
CA ALA A 41 19.43 -2.24 -9.22
C ALA A 41 20.93 -1.92 -9.31
N GLN A 42 21.77 -2.81 -9.86
CA GLN A 42 23.18 -2.53 -10.11
C GLN A 42 23.38 -1.55 -11.28
N ALA A 43 22.47 -1.52 -12.26
CA ALA A 43 22.56 -0.65 -13.45
C ALA A 43 22.41 0.85 -13.12
N GLY A 44 22.76 1.74 -14.05
CA GLY A 44 22.54 3.19 -13.90
C GLY A 44 21.06 3.57 -13.85
N PHE A 45 20.69 4.72 -13.27
CA PHE A 45 19.28 5.13 -13.15
C PHE A 45 18.53 5.18 -14.49
N ALA A 46 19.17 5.75 -15.53
CA ALA A 46 18.59 5.81 -16.88
C ALA A 46 18.45 4.42 -17.50
N GLU A 47 19.42 3.53 -17.25
CA GLU A 47 19.38 2.16 -17.74
C GLU A 47 18.31 1.33 -17.03
N ILE A 48 18.10 1.54 -15.72
CA ILE A 48 16.97 0.96 -14.99
C ILE A 48 15.64 1.37 -15.65
N ALA A 49 15.46 2.65 -15.96
CA ALA A 49 14.27 3.11 -16.69
C ALA A 49 14.15 2.47 -18.08
N ALA A 50 15.24 2.41 -18.84
CA ALA A 50 15.23 1.82 -20.18
C ALA A 50 14.86 0.32 -20.15
N ARG A 51 15.42 -0.44 -19.20
CA ARG A 51 15.14 -1.88 -19.05
C ARG A 51 13.72 -2.13 -18.55
N THR A 52 13.26 -1.39 -17.54
CA THR A 52 11.89 -1.50 -16.99
C THR A 52 10.81 -1.05 -17.95
N ALA A 53 11.15 -0.28 -19.00
CA ALA A 53 10.22 0.02 -20.07
C ALA A 53 9.78 -1.23 -20.87
N PHE A 54 10.51 -2.34 -20.71
CA PHE A 54 10.22 -3.66 -21.27
C PHE A 54 9.80 -4.68 -20.19
N ASP A 55 9.51 -4.24 -18.96
CA ASP A 55 9.07 -5.07 -17.82
C ASP A 55 7.62 -4.76 -17.44
N ILE A 56 7.01 -5.64 -16.65
CA ILE A 56 5.68 -5.50 -16.04
C ILE A 56 5.65 -4.55 -14.85
N HIS A 57 6.80 -4.01 -14.43
CA HIS A 57 6.88 -3.06 -13.32
C HIS A 57 7.63 -1.78 -13.72
N PRO A 58 7.09 -0.59 -13.43
CA PRO A 58 7.77 0.68 -13.66
C PRO A 58 8.95 0.92 -12.69
N PRO A 59 9.82 1.93 -12.96
CA PRO A 59 11.18 1.96 -12.43
C PRO A 59 11.34 2.35 -10.96
N PHE A 60 10.34 2.96 -10.31
CA PHE A 60 10.58 3.66 -9.04
C PHE A 60 11.08 2.73 -7.92
N TYR A 61 10.51 1.53 -7.82
CA TYR A 61 10.97 0.56 -6.83
C TYR A 61 12.45 0.21 -7.00
N TYR A 62 12.89 -0.01 -8.24
CA TYR A 62 14.26 -0.40 -8.55
C TYR A 62 15.25 0.74 -8.32
N TRP A 63 14.86 1.99 -8.60
CA TRP A 63 15.65 3.17 -8.21
C TRP A 63 15.80 3.29 -6.69
N LEU A 64 14.71 3.08 -5.94
CA LEU A 64 14.76 3.09 -4.49
C LEU A 64 15.63 1.95 -3.94
N LEU A 65 15.50 0.74 -4.51
CA LEU A 65 16.31 -0.41 -4.16
C LEU A 65 17.79 -0.14 -4.45
N LYS A 66 18.14 0.44 -5.59
CA LYS A 66 19.53 0.84 -5.90
C LYS A 66 20.13 1.72 -4.81
N ILE A 67 19.41 2.78 -4.42
CA ILE A 67 19.85 3.69 -3.35
C ILE A 67 19.99 2.94 -2.04
N TRP A 68 19.03 2.06 -1.72
CA TRP A 68 19.06 1.26 -0.51
C TRP A 68 20.26 0.31 -0.43
N LEU A 69 20.55 -0.42 -1.52
CA LEU A 69 21.68 -1.35 -1.58
C LEU A 69 23.03 -0.61 -1.48
N ALA A 70 23.12 0.61 -2.01
CA ALA A 70 24.32 1.43 -1.86
C ALA A 70 24.58 1.84 -0.40
N LEU A 71 23.54 1.96 0.43
CA LEU A 71 23.65 2.35 1.83
C LEU A 71 23.81 1.17 2.78
N PHE A 72 23.15 0.05 2.51
CA PHE A 72 23.05 -1.10 3.43
C PHE A 72 23.72 -2.38 2.92
N GLY A 73 24.28 -2.36 1.71
CA GLY A 73 24.93 -3.50 1.06
C GLY A 73 23.99 -4.33 0.19
N SER A 74 24.54 -5.36 -0.46
CA SER A 74 23.86 -6.19 -1.45
C SER A 74 23.51 -7.62 -0.99
N SER A 75 23.59 -7.89 0.32
CA SER A 75 23.16 -9.18 0.87
C SER A 75 21.64 -9.36 0.77
N GLU A 76 21.18 -10.62 0.89
CA GLU A 76 19.75 -10.96 0.88
C GLU A 76 19.00 -10.23 2.00
N PHE A 77 19.62 -10.14 3.17
CA PHE A 77 19.10 -9.37 4.29
C PHE A 77 18.97 -7.89 3.91
N ALA A 78 20.02 -7.27 3.36
CA ALA A 78 20.02 -5.86 3.02
C ALA A 78 18.96 -5.53 1.96
N ALA A 79 18.86 -6.35 0.91
CA ALA A 79 17.86 -6.14 -0.14
C ALA A 79 16.42 -6.25 0.38
N ARG A 80 16.10 -7.29 1.14
CA ARG A 80 14.76 -7.50 1.70
C ARG A 80 14.43 -6.52 2.83
N SER A 81 15.44 -5.94 3.50
CA SER A 81 15.21 -5.00 4.61
C SER A 81 14.47 -3.72 4.19
N LEU A 82 14.57 -3.32 2.92
CA LEU A 82 13.76 -2.24 2.36
C LEU A 82 12.26 -2.56 2.48
N SER A 83 11.85 -3.71 1.96
CA SER A 83 10.46 -4.18 2.01
C SER A 83 9.99 -4.46 3.43
N ALA A 84 10.87 -5.00 4.28
CA ALA A 84 10.56 -5.25 5.68
C ALA A 84 10.28 -3.93 6.43
N MET A 85 11.10 -2.90 6.21
CA MET A 85 10.91 -1.57 6.78
C MET A 85 9.62 -0.92 6.28
N LEU A 86 9.35 -1.01 4.96
CA LEU A 86 8.09 -0.54 4.38
C LEU A 86 6.88 -1.28 4.96
N GLY A 87 7.02 -2.57 5.27
CA GLY A 87 5.98 -3.33 5.95
C GLY A 87 5.74 -2.90 7.39
N VAL A 88 6.78 -2.50 8.14
CA VAL A 88 6.61 -1.92 9.48
C VAL A 88 5.91 -0.57 9.39
N LEU A 89 6.33 0.26 8.43
CA LEU A 89 5.68 1.55 8.13
C LEU A 89 4.20 1.36 7.77
N LEU A 90 3.87 0.34 6.97
CA LEU A 90 2.50 0.03 6.60
C LEU A 90 1.61 -0.20 7.83
N VAL A 91 2.08 -0.94 8.84
CA VAL A 91 1.31 -1.16 10.09
C VAL A 91 1.03 0.15 10.81
N ALA A 92 2.00 1.06 10.86
CA ALA A 92 1.80 2.40 11.43
C ALA A 92 0.77 3.21 10.62
N LEU A 93 0.83 3.16 9.29
CA LEU A 93 -0.13 3.85 8.42
C LEU A 93 -1.54 3.28 8.58
N VAL A 94 -1.70 1.97 8.67
CA VAL A 94 -2.99 1.29 8.91
C VAL A 94 -3.57 1.71 10.27
N PHE A 95 -2.76 1.75 11.33
CA PHE A 95 -3.19 2.27 12.62
C PHE A 95 -3.74 3.69 12.49
N ARG A 96 -2.97 4.58 11.84
CA ARG A 96 -3.32 5.99 11.68
C ARG A 96 -4.59 6.17 10.86
N LEU A 97 -4.76 5.38 9.80
CA LEU A 97 -5.94 5.40 8.94
C LEU A 97 -7.18 4.95 9.71
N GLY A 98 -7.13 3.77 10.34
CA GLY A 98 -8.25 3.25 11.12
C GLY A 98 -8.60 4.14 12.31
N ALA A 99 -7.59 4.67 13.01
CA ALA A 99 -7.79 5.59 14.13
C ALA A 99 -8.45 6.91 13.70
N ARG A 100 -8.13 7.39 12.49
CA ARG A 100 -8.65 8.65 11.96
C ARG A 100 -10.11 8.57 11.56
N PHE A 101 -10.54 7.44 11.00
CA PHE A 101 -11.88 7.27 10.44
C PHE A 101 -12.85 6.53 11.36
N PHE A 102 -12.35 5.62 12.19
CA PHE A 102 -13.16 4.71 13.01
C PHE A 102 -12.76 4.71 14.49
N GLY A 103 -11.85 5.61 14.89
CA GLY A 103 -11.41 5.77 16.27
C GLY A 103 -10.27 4.83 16.69
N PRO A 104 -9.61 5.12 17.82
CA PRO A 104 -8.33 4.51 18.19
C PRO A 104 -8.38 2.99 18.39
N LYS A 105 -9.51 2.44 18.86
CA LYS A 105 -9.69 0.99 19.02
C LYS A 105 -9.72 0.28 17.67
N ALA A 106 -10.48 0.79 16.70
CA ALA A 106 -10.53 0.25 15.35
C ALA A 106 -9.18 0.36 14.64
N GLY A 107 -8.48 1.49 14.81
CA GLY A 107 -7.10 1.64 14.32
C GLY A 107 -6.14 0.59 14.91
N ALA A 108 -6.23 0.34 16.22
CA ALA A 108 -5.39 -0.66 16.87
C ALA A 108 -5.70 -2.09 16.42
N ALA A 109 -6.99 -2.43 16.26
CA ALA A 109 -7.41 -3.72 15.73
C ALA A 109 -6.92 -3.93 14.28
N ALA A 110 -7.10 -2.94 13.40
CA ALA A 110 -6.64 -3.00 12.03
C ALA A 110 -5.11 -3.14 11.94
N ALA A 111 -4.37 -2.41 12.77
CA ALA A 111 -2.91 -2.51 12.82
C ALA A 111 -2.43 -3.86 13.37
N PHE A 112 -3.12 -4.43 14.35
CA PHE A 112 -2.84 -5.79 14.82
C PHE A 112 -3.05 -6.81 13.70
N MET A 113 -4.18 -6.75 12.98
CA MET A 113 -4.45 -7.63 11.84
C MET A 113 -3.39 -7.48 10.74
N ALA A 114 -2.95 -6.25 10.43
CA ALA A 114 -1.88 -5.99 9.48
C ALA A 114 -0.50 -6.49 9.97
N ALA A 115 -0.23 -6.39 11.27
CA ALA A 115 1.04 -6.84 11.86
C ALA A 115 1.22 -8.35 11.70
N ILE A 116 0.17 -9.14 11.94
CA ILE A 116 0.20 -10.60 11.92
C ILE A 116 -0.26 -11.24 10.60
N SER A 117 -0.67 -10.44 9.61
CA SER A 117 -1.16 -10.95 8.32
C SER A 117 -0.05 -11.74 7.59
N PRO A 118 -0.22 -13.05 7.35
CA PRO A 118 0.78 -13.86 6.66
C PRO A 118 1.09 -13.32 5.26
N PHE A 119 0.08 -12.82 4.56
CA PHE A 119 0.22 -12.17 3.26
C PHE A 119 1.15 -10.95 3.31
N GLN A 120 0.95 -10.05 4.28
CA GLN A 120 1.80 -8.87 4.41
C GLN A 120 3.20 -9.21 4.92
N VAL A 121 3.33 -10.21 5.79
CA VAL A 121 4.64 -10.67 6.26
C VAL A 121 5.43 -11.28 5.10
N TYR A 122 4.80 -12.13 4.29
CA TYR A 122 5.43 -12.74 3.11
C TYR A 122 5.99 -11.66 2.17
N TYR A 123 5.16 -10.70 1.73
CA TYR A 123 5.62 -9.67 0.80
C TYR A 123 6.58 -8.65 1.43
N ALA A 124 6.58 -8.51 2.76
CA ALA A 124 7.59 -7.75 3.48
C ALA A 124 8.95 -8.44 3.53
N GLN A 125 9.01 -9.75 3.26
CA GLN A 125 10.26 -10.50 3.16
C GLN A 125 10.73 -10.73 1.73
N GLU A 126 10.11 -10.08 0.73
CA GLU A 126 10.59 -10.10 -0.64
C GLU A 126 11.24 -8.77 -1.04
N ALA A 127 12.37 -8.81 -1.73
CA ALA A 127 12.98 -7.68 -2.41
C ALA A 127 12.19 -7.32 -3.70
N ARG A 128 10.90 -7.00 -3.53
CA ARG A 128 9.92 -6.66 -4.57
C ARG A 128 9.08 -5.43 -4.18
N MET A 129 8.40 -4.84 -5.16
CA MET A 129 7.66 -3.57 -5.04
C MET A 129 6.35 -3.61 -4.23
N TYR A 130 5.88 -4.79 -3.81
CA TYR A 130 4.55 -4.96 -3.26
C TYR A 130 4.32 -4.19 -1.95
N MET A 131 5.29 -4.19 -1.03
CA MET A 131 5.16 -3.41 0.21
C MET A 131 5.29 -1.91 -0.01
N LEU A 132 6.07 -1.48 -1.01
CA LEU A 132 6.12 -0.08 -1.41
C LEU A 132 4.76 0.37 -1.96
N LEU A 133 4.16 -0.44 -2.84
CA LEU A 133 2.80 -0.23 -3.35
C LEU A 133 1.79 -0.10 -2.20
N ALA A 134 1.79 -1.02 -1.25
CA ALA A 134 0.85 -0.99 -0.11
C ALA A 134 1.06 0.24 0.80
N ALA A 135 2.32 0.59 1.09
CA ALA A 135 2.65 1.75 1.92
C ALA A 135 2.26 3.07 1.23
N LEU A 136 2.61 3.25 -0.05
CA LEU A 136 2.23 4.43 -0.83
C LEU A 136 0.70 4.55 -0.94
N SER A 137 0.00 3.44 -1.16
CA SER A 137 -1.47 3.42 -1.21
C SER A 137 -2.08 3.87 0.11
N SER A 138 -1.63 3.29 1.22
CA SER A 138 -2.14 3.62 2.56
C SER A 138 -1.84 5.07 2.93
N PHE A 139 -0.66 5.57 2.57
CA PHE A 139 -0.30 6.96 2.81
C PHE A 139 -1.14 7.91 1.94
N LEU A 140 -1.38 7.56 0.67
CA LEU A 140 -2.23 8.35 -0.22
C LEU A 140 -3.67 8.44 0.31
N PHE A 141 -4.25 7.34 0.80
CA PHE A 141 -5.56 7.35 1.47
C PHE A 141 -5.58 8.27 2.70
N LEU A 142 -4.54 8.21 3.55
CA LEU A 142 -4.44 9.04 4.74
C LEU A 142 -4.38 10.54 4.38
N VAL A 143 -3.53 10.93 3.41
CA VAL A 143 -3.41 12.30 2.92
C VAL A 143 -4.72 12.79 2.28
N SER A 144 -5.34 11.94 1.45
CA SER A 144 -6.63 12.22 0.81
C SER A 144 -7.72 12.48 1.84
N GLY A 145 -7.78 11.67 2.90
CA GLY A 145 -8.66 11.88 4.05
C GLY A 145 -8.50 13.27 4.67
N PHE A 146 -7.27 13.72 4.90
CA PHE A 146 -7.05 15.08 5.40
C PHE A 146 -7.50 16.15 4.41
N LEU A 147 -7.37 15.94 3.10
CA LEU A 147 -7.83 16.88 2.08
C LEU A 147 -9.37 16.92 1.95
N PHE A 148 -10.07 15.79 2.12
CA PHE A 148 -11.53 15.69 2.07
C PHE A 148 -12.20 16.41 3.24
N TYR A 149 -11.71 16.18 4.46
CA TYR A 149 -12.34 16.68 5.68
C TYR A 149 -11.77 18.02 6.18
N GLN A 150 -10.95 18.70 5.38
CA GLN A 150 -10.54 20.07 5.66
C GLN A 150 -11.70 21.05 5.47
N SER A 151 -11.95 21.90 6.47
CA SER A 151 -12.88 23.03 6.34
C SER A 151 -12.43 23.96 5.21
N PRO A 152 -13.36 24.53 4.42
CA PRO A 152 -13.01 25.42 3.32
C PRO A 152 -12.19 26.61 3.84
N PRO A 153 -11.10 26.99 3.17
CA PRO A 153 -10.33 28.16 3.56
C PRO A 153 -11.20 29.41 3.41
N LYS A 154 -11.26 30.25 4.45
CA LYS A 154 -11.99 31.54 4.45
C LYS A 154 -11.37 32.57 3.49
N THR A 155 -10.12 32.37 3.07
CA THR A 155 -9.34 33.26 2.19
C THR A 155 -8.86 32.52 0.94
N ARG A 156 -8.55 33.26 -0.15
CA ARG A 156 -8.01 32.69 -1.40
C ARG A 156 -6.63 32.04 -1.22
N ASN A 157 -5.84 32.52 -0.25
CA ASN A 157 -4.55 31.93 0.12
C ASN A 157 -4.76 30.66 0.93
N LEU A 158 -4.20 29.55 0.43
CA LEU A 158 -4.16 28.28 1.13
C LEU A 158 -3.19 28.40 2.30
N LYS A 159 -3.57 27.85 3.47
CA LYS A 159 -2.63 27.74 4.58
C LYS A 159 -1.46 26.82 4.17
N PRO A 160 -0.21 27.07 4.61
CA PRO A 160 0.95 26.26 4.26
C PRO A 160 0.74 24.76 4.49
N LYS A 161 0.06 24.39 5.58
CA LYS A 161 -0.31 23.00 5.89
C LYS A 161 -1.13 22.31 4.80
N THR A 162 -2.05 23.03 4.13
CA THR A 162 -2.86 22.48 3.04
C THR A 162 -2.05 22.33 1.77
N GLN A 163 -1.13 23.25 1.49
CA GLN A 163 -0.22 23.15 0.34
C GLN A 163 0.72 21.95 0.50
N ASN A 164 1.29 21.75 1.69
CA ASN A 164 2.14 20.59 2.00
C ASN A 164 1.40 19.27 1.79
N LEU A 165 0.11 19.19 2.16
CA LEU A 165 -0.70 18.00 1.93
C LEU A 165 -1.00 17.75 0.44
N LYS A 166 -1.26 18.80 -0.34
CA LYS A 166 -1.42 18.66 -1.80
C LYS A 166 -0.13 18.23 -2.47
N LEU A 167 1.00 18.80 -2.07
CA LEU A 167 2.31 18.41 -2.57
C LEU A 167 2.61 16.94 -2.22
N ALA A 168 2.39 16.55 -0.97
CA ALA A 168 2.52 15.15 -0.56
C ALA A 168 1.61 14.22 -1.38
N TYR A 169 0.35 14.60 -1.61
CA TYR A 169 -0.57 13.84 -2.45
C TYR A 169 0.00 13.66 -3.86
N VAL A 170 0.45 14.75 -4.50
CA VAL A 170 1.01 14.70 -5.86
C VAL A 170 2.22 13.79 -5.91
N ILE A 171 3.18 13.96 -5.00
CA ILE A 171 4.39 13.14 -4.93
C ILE A 171 4.02 11.67 -4.77
N ILE A 172 3.20 11.32 -3.77
CA ILE A 172 2.85 9.92 -3.49
C ILE A 172 2.08 9.30 -4.66
N ALA A 173 1.15 10.03 -5.27
CA ALA A 173 0.40 9.55 -6.43
C ALA A 173 1.32 9.27 -7.63
N THR A 174 2.23 10.19 -7.94
CA THR A 174 3.21 10.01 -9.02
C THR A 174 4.15 8.85 -8.72
N LEU A 175 4.73 8.78 -7.53
CA LEU A 175 5.60 7.67 -7.13
C LEU A 175 4.87 6.32 -7.19
N GLY A 176 3.60 6.28 -6.80
CA GLY A 176 2.76 5.10 -6.89
C GLY A 176 2.55 4.63 -8.33
N LEU A 177 2.25 5.56 -9.26
CA LEU A 177 2.14 5.26 -10.68
C LEU A 177 3.44 4.70 -11.26
N TYR A 178 4.59 5.24 -10.83
CA TYR A 178 5.91 4.71 -11.20
C TYR A 178 6.35 3.47 -10.40
N THR A 179 5.54 2.98 -9.45
CA THR A 179 5.83 1.74 -8.68
C THR A 179 5.18 0.52 -9.31
N HIS A 180 3.91 0.62 -9.74
CA HIS A 180 3.16 -0.53 -10.23
C HIS A 180 2.01 -0.12 -11.14
N TYR A 181 1.80 -0.85 -12.24
CA TYR A 181 0.67 -0.63 -13.16
C TYR A 181 -0.73 -0.87 -12.57
N ALA A 182 -0.83 -1.41 -11.35
CA ALA A 182 -2.09 -1.55 -10.62
C ALA A 182 -2.43 -0.33 -9.75
N PHE A 183 -1.49 0.60 -9.55
CA PHE A 183 -1.72 1.83 -8.76
C PHE A 183 -2.89 2.70 -9.26
N PRO A 184 -3.22 2.77 -10.58
CA PRO A 184 -4.43 3.45 -11.05
C PRO A 184 -5.72 2.98 -10.38
N VAL A 185 -5.82 1.71 -9.92
CA VAL A 185 -6.98 1.22 -9.18
C VAL A 185 -7.12 1.94 -7.83
N VAL A 186 -6.00 2.20 -7.15
CA VAL A 186 -5.98 2.96 -5.88
C VAL A 186 -6.45 4.40 -6.13
N LEU A 187 -5.95 5.03 -7.20
CA LEU A 187 -6.40 6.36 -7.59
C LEU A 187 -7.89 6.39 -7.92
N LEU A 188 -8.40 5.38 -8.63
CA LEU A 188 -9.83 5.26 -8.94
C LEU A 188 -10.65 5.21 -7.65
N VAL A 189 -10.32 4.32 -6.70
CA VAL A 189 -11.05 4.21 -5.43
C VAL A 189 -11.02 5.52 -4.64
N ILE A 190 -9.86 6.18 -4.55
CA ILE A 190 -9.73 7.47 -3.87
C ILE A 190 -10.59 8.54 -4.56
N ASN A 191 -10.60 8.58 -5.90
CA ASN A 191 -11.40 9.55 -6.66
C ASN A 191 -12.90 9.29 -6.53
N LEU A 192 -13.35 8.03 -6.55
CA LEU A 192 -14.75 7.68 -6.27
C LEU A 192 -15.16 8.08 -4.85
N THR A 193 -14.28 7.83 -3.86
CA THR A 193 -14.50 8.27 -2.48
C THR A 193 -14.58 9.80 -2.38
N ALA A 194 -13.71 10.52 -3.10
CA ALA A 194 -13.72 11.98 -3.15
C ALA A 194 -14.99 12.52 -3.80
N MET A 195 -15.45 11.89 -4.89
CA MET A 195 -16.69 12.24 -5.58
C MET A 195 -17.88 12.09 -4.65
N ALA A 196 -17.98 10.96 -3.93
CA ALA A 196 -19.04 10.75 -2.94
C ALA A 196 -18.97 11.77 -1.79
N ALA A 197 -17.78 11.98 -1.21
CA ALA A 197 -17.60 12.86 -0.05
C ALA A 197 -17.75 14.36 -0.37
N LEU A 198 -17.47 14.78 -1.60
CA LEU A 198 -17.50 16.18 -2.04
C LEU A 198 -18.67 16.48 -2.99
N TRP A 199 -19.59 15.53 -3.21
CA TRP A 199 -20.66 15.64 -4.21
C TRP A 199 -21.51 16.91 -4.06
N SER A 200 -21.79 17.28 -2.81
CA SER A 200 -22.58 18.46 -2.42
C SER A 200 -21.81 19.77 -2.56
N ASN A 201 -20.48 19.73 -2.73
CA ASN A 201 -19.63 20.91 -2.86
C ASN A 201 -18.85 20.88 -4.18
N LYS A 202 -19.54 21.25 -5.27
CA LYS A 202 -19.00 21.19 -6.64
C LYS A 202 -17.68 21.94 -6.80
N ARG A 203 -17.51 23.10 -6.13
CA ARG A 203 -16.24 23.85 -6.18
C ARG A 203 -15.07 23.05 -5.61
N ARG A 204 -15.26 22.33 -4.51
CA ARG A 204 -14.23 21.47 -3.93
C ARG A 204 -13.99 20.23 -4.78
N LEU A 205 -15.05 19.64 -5.33
CA LEU A 205 -14.94 18.52 -6.26
C LEU A 205 -14.12 18.89 -7.50
N TRP A 206 -14.40 20.03 -8.15
CA TRP A 206 -13.61 20.48 -9.30
C TRP A 206 -12.16 20.77 -8.95
N ARG A 207 -11.87 21.35 -7.78
CA ARG A 207 -10.49 21.54 -7.30
C ARG A 207 -9.78 20.21 -7.03
N TRP A 208 -10.51 19.19 -6.59
CA TRP A 208 -9.97 17.85 -6.40
C TRP A 208 -9.65 17.18 -7.74
N LEU A 209 -10.58 17.25 -8.70
CA LEU A 209 -10.38 16.73 -10.06
C LEU A 209 -9.21 17.43 -10.76
N ALA A 210 -9.10 18.76 -10.63
CA ALA A 210 -7.96 19.51 -11.15
C ALA A 210 -6.62 19.10 -10.52
N LEU A 211 -6.60 18.66 -9.26
CA LEU A 211 -5.37 18.17 -8.61
C LEU A 211 -4.85 16.89 -9.27
N GLN A 212 -5.72 16.07 -9.88
CA GLN A 212 -5.34 14.83 -10.57
C GLN A 212 -4.54 15.08 -11.86
N LEU A 213 -4.65 16.29 -12.44
CA LEU A 213 -3.92 16.65 -13.65
C LEU A 213 -2.41 16.68 -13.42
N VAL A 214 -1.96 16.99 -12.19
CA VAL A 214 -0.51 17.10 -11.91
C VAL A 214 0.16 15.73 -11.89
N PRO A 215 -0.30 14.71 -11.14
CA PRO A 215 0.27 13.37 -11.24
C PRO A 215 0.18 12.77 -12.64
N LEU A 216 -0.92 13.02 -13.35
CA LEU A 216 -1.10 12.56 -14.73
C LEU A 216 -0.07 13.20 -15.67
N ALA A 217 0.13 14.52 -15.59
CA ALA A 217 1.14 15.21 -16.39
C ALA A 217 2.56 14.72 -16.08
N LEU A 218 2.87 14.46 -14.81
CA LEU A 218 4.16 13.89 -14.40
C LEU A 218 4.36 12.45 -14.86
N TYR A 219 3.29 11.67 -15.00
CA TYR A 219 3.33 10.29 -15.49
C TYR A 219 3.24 10.19 -17.02
N LEU A 220 2.87 11.28 -17.70
CA LEU A 220 2.66 11.32 -19.15
C LEU A 220 3.82 10.74 -19.97
N PRO A 221 5.11 10.99 -19.64
CA PRO A 221 6.22 10.39 -20.39
C PRO A 221 6.25 8.86 -20.32
N TRP A 222 5.71 8.26 -19.26
CA TRP A 222 5.67 6.80 -19.08
C TRP A 222 4.33 6.18 -19.52
N LEU A 223 3.29 6.98 -19.69
CA LEU A 223 1.95 6.49 -20.02
C LEU A 223 1.89 5.63 -21.31
N PRO A 224 2.58 5.96 -22.42
CA PRO A 224 2.60 5.10 -23.61
C PRO A 224 3.25 3.73 -23.34
N ILE A 225 4.31 3.72 -22.52
CA ILE A 225 5.00 2.50 -22.11
C ILE A 225 4.06 1.65 -21.27
N ALA A 226 3.42 2.25 -20.26
CA ALA A 226 2.46 1.56 -19.40
C ALA A 226 1.28 0.98 -20.20
N TRP A 227 0.74 1.75 -21.15
CA TRP A 227 -0.34 1.29 -22.03
C TRP A 227 0.08 0.07 -22.84
N ARG A 228 1.27 0.13 -23.48
CA ARG A 228 1.85 -1.03 -24.18
C ARG A 228 1.97 -2.22 -23.24
N GLN A 229 2.64 -2.07 -22.10
CA GLN A 229 2.85 -3.19 -21.16
C GLN A 229 1.56 -3.83 -20.69
N VAL A 230 0.55 -3.04 -20.31
CA VAL A 230 -0.74 -3.57 -19.83
C VAL A 230 -1.53 -4.29 -20.93
N THR A 231 -1.37 -3.88 -22.20
CA THR A 231 -2.17 -4.43 -23.32
C THR A 231 -1.49 -5.56 -24.08
N THR A 232 -0.16 -5.59 -24.10
CA THR A 232 0.61 -6.56 -24.91
C THR A 232 1.33 -7.60 -24.08
N TRP A 233 1.43 -7.45 -22.76
CA TRP A 233 2.13 -8.44 -21.95
C TRP A 233 1.39 -9.79 -22.00
N PRO A 234 2.09 -10.89 -22.34
CA PRO A 234 1.47 -12.19 -22.44
C PRO A 234 0.91 -12.57 -21.07
N SER A 235 -0.40 -12.75 -21.01
CA SER A 235 -1.08 -13.20 -19.82
C SER A 235 -1.14 -14.73 -19.87
N LEU A 236 -0.54 -15.39 -18.88
CA LEU A 236 -0.70 -16.83 -18.67
C LEU A 236 -2.09 -17.09 -18.09
N ILE A 237 -3.16 -16.62 -18.76
CA ILE A 237 -4.53 -16.78 -18.30
C ILE A 237 -4.85 -18.27 -18.37
N VAL A 238 -4.76 -18.91 -17.22
CA VAL A 238 -5.54 -20.12 -16.98
C VAL A 238 -6.97 -19.61 -16.79
N GLU A 239 -7.86 -19.98 -17.70
CA GLU A 239 -9.29 -19.70 -17.52
C GLU A 239 -9.72 -20.24 -16.15
N ALA A 240 -10.12 -19.32 -15.27
CA ALA A 240 -10.54 -19.64 -13.92
C ALA A 240 -11.95 -19.10 -13.71
N SER A 241 -12.81 -19.92 -13.11
CA SER A 241 -14.15 -19.45 -12.76
C SER A 241 -14.09 -18.29 -11.77
N PRO A 242 -15.05 -17.35 -11.78
CA PRO A 242 -15.10 -16.25 -10.80
C PRO A 242 -15.03 -16.74 -9.34
N ALA A 243 -15.66 -17.88 -9.06
CA ALA A 243 -15.59 -18.52 -7.74
C ALA A 243 -14.16 -18.98 -7.39
N HIS A 244 -13.44 -19.57 -8.33
CA HIS A 244 -12.04 -19.94 -8.13
C HIS A 244 -11.16 -18.71 -7.86
N ILE A 245 -11.34 -17.64 -8.64
CA ILE A 245 -10.61 -16.38 -8.44
C ILE A 245 -10.89 -15.80 -7.04
N ALA A 246 -12.17 -15.72 -6.66
CA ALA A 246 -12.57 -15.21 -5.35
C ALA A 246 -11.98 -16.04 -4.20
N LEU A 247 -12.04 -17.38 -4.29
CA LEU A 247 -11.47 -18.28 -3.30
C LEU A 247 -9.94 -18.16 -3.21
N THR A 248 -9.27 -18.04 -4.36
CA THR A 248 -7.81 -17.85 -4.41
C THR A 248 -7.40 -16.53 -3.79
N LEU A 249 -8.12 -15.44 -4.06
CA LEU A 249 -7.87 -14.13 -3.43
C LEU A 249 -8.09 -14.19 -1.92
N LEU A 250 -9.21 -14.76 -1.46
CA LEU A 250 -9.48 -14.93 -0.03
C LEU A 250 -8.36 -15.74 0.63
N ARG A 251 -7.92 -16.82 -0.01
CA ARG A 251 -6.83 -17.66 0.46
C ARG A 251 -5.52 -16.92 0.56
N GLN A 252 -5.12 -16.23 -0.49
CA GLN A 252 -3.87 -15.47 -0.49
C GLN A 252 -3.88 -14.37 0.56
N LEU A 253 -4.96 -13.59 0.66
CA LEU A 253 -5.05 -12.49 1.63
C LEU A 253 -5.00 -12.98 3.09
N SER A 254 -5.50 -14.18 3.34
CA SER A 254 -5.61 -14.73 4.70
C SER A 254 -4.40 -15.54 5.12
N LEU A 255 -3.85 -16.34 4.21
CA LEU A 255 -2.78 -17.30 4.49
C LEU A 255 -1.43 -16.96 3.83
N GLY A 256 -1.40 -15.94 2.97
CA GLY A 256 -0.26 -15.68 2.10
C GLY A 256 -0.23 -16.58 0.87
N PRO A 257 0.75 -16.40 -0.01
CA PRO A 257 0.88 -17.21 -1.21
C PRO A 257 1.09 -18.70 -0.87
N PRO A 258 0.50 -19.62 -1.65
CA PRO A 258 0.46 -21.03 -1.30
C PRO A 258 1.84 -21.69 -1.44
N GLY A 259 2.43 -22.10 -0.30
CA GLY A 259 3.53 -23.06 -0.27
C GLY A 259 3.09 -24.52 -0.15
N ALA A 260 1.84 -24.77 0.27
CA ALA A 260 1.27 -26.12 0.44
C ALA A 260 -0.25 -26.13 0.20
N ALA A 261 -0.81 -27.29 -0.12
CA ALA A 261 -2.25 -27.52 -0.19
C ALA A 261 -2.88 -27.42 1.21
N ILE A 262 -3.35 -26.22 1.57
CA ILE A 262 -4.02 -25.95 2.85
C ILE A 262 -5.52 -26.15 2.62
N SER A 263 -6.14 -27.04 3.40
CA SER A 263 -7.58 -27.32 3.37
C SER A 263 -8.42 -26.07 3.65
N ASN A 264 -9.58 -25.89 3.02
CA ASN A 264 -10.40 -24.67 3.13
C ASN A 264 -11.02 -24.39 4.52
N TRP A 265 -10.85 -25.27 5.52
CA TRP A 265 -11.41 -25.12 6.86
C TRP A 265 -11.03 -23.82 7.57
N TRP A 266 -9.87 -23.23 7.25
CA TRP A 266 -9.44 -21.94 7.81
C TRP A 266 -10.36 -20.78 7.41
N LEU A 267 -11.10 -20.87 6.29
CA LEU A 267 -12.09 -19.85 5.88
C LEU A 267 -13.18 -19.66 6.92
N LEU A 268 -13.53 -20.72 7.68
CA LEU A 268 -14.49 -20.63 8.79
C LEU A 268 -13.94 -19.76 9.93
N GLY A 269 -12.66 -19.95 10.29
CA GLY A 269 -11.99 -19.13 11.31
C GLY A 269 -11.83 -17.68 10.88
N PHE A 270 -11.42 -17.45 9.62
CA PHE A 270 -11.35 -16.11 9.04
C PHE A 270 -12.73 -15.44 8.98
N GLY A 271 -13.76 -16.18 8.55
CA GLY A 271 -15.15 -15.73 8.57
C GLY A 271 -15.63 -15.35 9.97
N ALA A 272 -15.33 -16.16 10.98
CA ALA A 272 -15.67 -15.86 12.38
C ALA A 272 -14.99 -14.60 12.90
N VAL A 273 -13.71 -14.37 12.57
CA VAL A 273 -12.98 -13.14 12.94
C VAL A 273 -13.54 -11.93 12.20
N ALA A 274 -13.84 -12.05 10.91
CA ALA A 274 -14.42 -10.98 10.11
C ALA A 274 -15.82 -10.59 10.61
N VAL A 275 -16.67 -11.58 10.90
CA VAL A 275 -17.99 -11.37 11.50
C VAL A 275 -17.85 -10.76 12.89
N GLY A 276 -16.96 -11.28 13.74
CA GLY A 276 -16.69 -10.71 15.06
C GLY A 276 -16.22 -9.25 15.00
N TYR A 277 -15.36 -8.92 14.03
CA TYR A 277 -14.93 -7.54 13.77
C TYR A 277 -16.09 -6.67 13.30
N LEU A 278 -16.91 -7.13 12.35
CA LEU A 278 -18.08 -6.39 11.86
C LEU A 278 -19.11 -6.17 12.98
N SER A 279 -19.39 -7.19 13.79
CA SER A 279 -20.26 -7.09 14.96
C SER A 279 -19.70 -6.10 15.99
N PHE A 280 -18.40 -6.14 16.27
CA PHE A 280 -17.73 -5.18 17.15
C PHE A 280 -17.84 -3.75 16.62
N VAL A 281 -17.63 -3.54 15.31
CA VAL A 281 -17.76 -2.24 14.66
C VAL A 281 -19.20 -1.75 14.76
N ILE A 282 -20.18 -2.57 14.42
CA ILE A 282 -21.61 -2.23 14.52
C ILE A 282 -22.00 -1.85 15.95
N LEU A 283 -21.57 -2.64 16.94
CA LEU A 283 -21.81 -2.37 18.36
C LEU A 283 -21.09 -1.10 18.85
N ALA A 284 -19.87 -0.84 18.39
CA ALA A 284 -19.14 0.38 18.73
C ALA A 284 -19.81 1.64 18.15
N PHE A 285 -20.50 1.52 17.02
CA PHE A 285 -21.24 2.61 16.38
C PHE A 285 -22.68 2.77 16.91
N SER A 286 -23.32 1.72 17.43
CA SER A 286 -24.66 1.82 18.03
C SER A 286 -24.66 2.48 19.41
N VAL A 287 -23.54 2.41 20.15
CA VAL A 287 -23.38 3.00 21.50
C VAL A 287 -23.06 4.51 21.46
N GLN A 288 -22.83 5.09 20.28
CA GLN A 288 -22.53 6.53 20.12
C GLN A 288 -23.72 7.39 19.64
N ARG A 289 -24.94 6.85 19.64
CA ARG A 289 -26.18 7.62 19.40
C ARG A 289 -26.91 7.89 20.70
#